data_AF-A0A7G5ZAL2-F1
#
_entry.id   AF-A0A7G5ZAL2-F1
#
_cell.length_a   1.000
_cell.length_b   1.000
_cell.length_c   1.000
_cell.angle_alpha   90.00
_cell.angle_beta   90.00
_cell.angle_gamma   90.00
#
_symmetry.space_group_name_H-M   'P 1'
#
loop_
_entity.id
_entity.type
_entity.pdbx_description
1 polymer ?
#
loop_
_entity_poly.entity_id
_entity_poly.type
_entity_poly.pdbx_seq_one_letter_code
_entity_poly.pdbx_strand_id
1 'polypeptide(L)'
;MESTVSVLDQLNEYRDCSRGLWNRAFMAKFQINQDWAISDSFARIKNELFRSIVLRQLDCSDDDYVLGKSSRLIKVKLRSRRKTAVMINREKRESAGYWDHPVKELDSNVSLQFIDLFDWNPYGFLDMNFVMCEIIDSPDCPDIEGHKLLVDLSYVDVLVECSF
;
A
#
# COMPACT_ATOMS: atom_id res chain seq x y z
N MET A 1 -9.24 -10.30 -22.65
CA MET A 1 -10.31 -10.37 -21.63
C MET A 1 -9.61 -10.06 -20.33
N GLU A 2 -9.91 -8.92 -19.71
CA GLU A 2 -9.23 -8.53 -18.46
C GLU A 2 -9.64 -9.52 -17.36
N SER A 3 -8.66 -10.23 -16.81
CA SER A 3 -8.88 -11.08 -15.64
C SER A 3 -8.27 -10.40 -14.44
N THR A 4 -9.01 -10.39 -13.34
CA THR A 4 -8.55 -9.85 -12.06
C THR A 4 -8.17 -11.00 -11.14
N VAL A 5 -6.97 -10.97 -10.57
CA VAL A 5 -6.48 -11.99 -9.64
C VAL A 5 -6.25 -11.37 -8.27
N SER A 6 -6.70 -12.04 -7.21
CA SER A 6 -6.38 -11.63 -5.83
C SER A 6 -4.94 -11.99 -5.50
N VAL A 7 -4.21 -11.04 -4.92
CA VAL A 7 -2.79 -11.17 -4.56
C VAL A 7 -2.54 -11.01 -3.07
N LEU A 8 -3.59 -11.15 -2.26
CA LEU A 8 -3.48 -10.86 -0.83
C LEU A 8 -2.50 -11.81 -0.12
N ASP A 9 -2.46 -13.08 -0.51
CA ASP A 9 -1.53 -14.05 0.08
C ASP A 9 -0.07 -13.68 -0.23
N GLN A 10 0.21 -13.33 -1.49
CA GLN A 10 1.51 -12.83 -1.92
C GLN A 10 1.86 -11.51 -1.23
N LEU A 11 0.89 -10.62 -1.03
CA LEU A 11 1.10 -9.36 -0.32
C LEU A 11 1.44 -9.60 1.15
N ASN A 12 0.81 -10.58 1.80
CA ASN A 12 1.14 -10.99 3.17
C ASN A 12 2.54 -11.63 3.26
N GLU A 13 2.91 -12.46 2.29
CA GLU A 13 4.26 -13.02 2.20
C GLU A 13 5.32 -11.92 2.03
N TYR A 14 5.09 -11.00 1.10
CA TYR A 14 5.92 -9.80 0.91
C TYR A 14 6.05 -9.00 2.22
N ARG A 15 4.92 -8.76 2.90
CA ARG A 15 4.86 -8.04 4.16
C ARG A 15 5.75 -8.70 5.21
N ASP A 16 5.64 -10.02 5.37
CA ASP A 16 6.41 -10.79 6.34
C ASP A 16 7.91 -10.79 6.04
N CYS A 17 8.29 -10.97 4.78
CA CYS A 17 9.67 -10.87 4.33
C CYS A 17 10.25 -9.48 4.59
N SER A 18 9.54 -8.43 4.18
CA SER A 18 9.98 -7.04 4.27
C SER A 18 10.15 -6.58 5.72
N ARG A 19 9.12 -6.75 6.57
CA ARG A 19 9.20 -6.37 7.99
C ARG A 19 10.23 -7.20 8.75
N GLY A 20 10.33 -8.49 8.44
CA GLY A 20 11.30 -9.38 9.06
C GLY A 20 12.74 -8.99 8.72
N LEU A 21 13.00 -8.57 7.48
CA LEU A 21 14.31 -8.10 7.06
C LEU A 21 14.66 -6.78 7.77
N TRP A 22 13.75 -5.81 7.77
CA TRP A 22 14.00 -4.52 8.43
C TRP A 22 14.25 -4.70 9.92
N ASN A 23 13.29 -5.28 10.64
CA ASN A 23 13.28 -5.38 12.09
C ASN A 23 14.51 -6.14 12.62
N ARG A 24 15.02 -7.13 11.88
CA ARG A 24 16.17 -7.95 12.31
C ARG A 24 17.52 -7.42 11.83
N ALA A 25 17.62 -6.92 10.60
CA ALA A 25 18.92 -6.68 9.96
C ALA A 25 19.26 -5.20 9.69
N PHE A 26 18.25 -4.34 9.58
CA PHE A 26 18.44 -2.93 9.20
C PHE A 26 18.15 -1.96 10.35
N MET A 27 17.06 -2.18 11.10
CA MET A 27 16.56 -1.27 12.13
C MET A 27 17.64 -0.83 13.12
N ALA A 28 18.33 -1.78 13.77
CA ALA A 28 19.36 -1.47 14.75
C ALA A 28 20.54 -0.69 14.14
N LYS A 29 20.96 -1.04 12.92
CA LYS A 29 22.05 -0.35 12.22
C LYS A 29 21.67 1.07 11.85
N PHE A 30 20.43 1.28 11.39
CA PHE A 30 19.90 2.61 11.10
C PHE A 30 19.79 3.44 12.38
N GLN A 31 19.23 2.90 13.46
CA GLN A 31 19.06 3.64 14.71
C GLN A 31 20.38 4.09 15.34
N ILE A 32 21.43 3.27 15.25
CA ILE A 32 22.77 3.62 15.76
C ILE A 32 23.44 4.68 14.90
N ASN A 33 23.46 4.49 13.57
CA ASN A 33 24.28 5.30 12.68
C ASN A 33 23.55 6.49 12.05
N GLN A 34 22.20 6.48 12.06
CA GLN A 34 21.34 7.40 11.31
C GLN A 34 21.77 7.52 9.83
N ASP A 35 22.27 6.41 9.27
CA ASP A 35 22.80 6.36 7.93
C ASP A 35 21.66 6.18 6.91
N TRP A 36 21.36 7.26 6.19
CA TRP A 36 20.33 7.28 5.15
C TRP A 36 20.58 6.28 4.02
N ALA A 37 21.84 5.90 3.75
CA ALA A 37 22.15 4.89 2.74
C ALA A 37 21.59 3.50 3.12
N ILE A 38 21.42 3.22 4.41
CA ILE A 38 20.76 1.99 4.90
C ILE A 38 19.27 2.04 4.55
N SER A 39 18.61 3.18 4.76
CA SER A 39 17.20 3.37 4.41
C SER A 39 16.98 3.24 2.90
N ASP A 40 17.80 3.90 2.10
CA ASP A 40 17.74 3.81 0.62
C ASP A 40 17.98 2.38 0.12
N SER A 41 18.94 1.67 0.73
CA SER A 41 19.21 0.28 0.38
C SER A 41 18.02 -0.62 0.72
N PHE A 42 17.40 -0.41 1.88
CA PHE A 42 16.19 -1.14 2.25
C PHE A 42 15.02 -0.84 1.31
N ALA A 43 14.81 0.41 0.92
CA ALA A 43 13.76 0.79 -0.03
C ALA A 43 13.92 0.07 -1.39
N ARG A 44 15.15 -0.04 -1.90
CA ARG A 44 15.45 -0.83 -3.12
C ARG A 44 15.11 -2.30 -2.93
N ILE A 45 15.54 -2.91 -1.83
CA ILE A 45 15.25 -4.33 -1.53
C ILE A 45 13.74 -4.56 -1.42
N LYS A 46 13.03 -3.66 -0.73
CA LYS A 46 11.58 -3.71 -0.57
C LYS A 46 10.87 -3.71 -1.93
N ASN A 47 11.29 -2.86 -2.86
CA ASN A 47 10.73 -2.82 -4.20
C ASN A 47 10.96 -4.13 -4.97
N GLU A 48 12.16 -4.71 -4.87
CA GLU A 48 12.49 -5.99 -5.52
C GLU A 48 11.73 -7.18 -4.91
N LEU A 49 11.54 -7.19 -3.58
CA LEU A 49 10.70 -8.19 -2.91
C LEU A 49 9.25 -8.11 -3.40
N PHE A 50 8.69 -6.89 -3.48
CA PHE A 50 7.32 -6.70 -3.95
C PHE A 50 7.15 -7.19 -5.40
N ARG A 51 8.07 -6.79 -6.29
CA ARG A 51 8.06 -7.26 -7.69
C ARG A 51 8.15 -8.78 -7.78
N SER A 52 9.04 -9.39 -7.02
CA SER A 52 9.31 -10.83 -7.11
C SER A 52 8.19 -11.70 -6.51
N ILE A 53 7.56 -11.24 -5.42
CA ILE A 53 6.56 -12.01 -4.68
C ILE A 53 5.16 -11.71 -5.19
N VAL A 54 4.83 -10.44 -5.42
CA VAL A 54 3.46 -9.99 -5.73
C VAL A 54 3.21 -9.94 -7.24
N LEU A 55 4.08 -9.28 -8.02
CA LEU A 55 3.82 -9.03 -9.44
C LEU A 55 4.21 -10.20 -10.34
N ARG A 56 5.39 -10.80 -10.12
CA ARG A 56 5.96 -11.81 -11.01
C ARG A 56 5.20 -13.13 -11.02
N GLN A 57 4.43 -13.44 -9.98
CA GLN A 57 3.64 -14.68 -9.92
C GLN A 57 2.46 -14.71 -10.89
N LEU A 58 2.15 -13.60 -11.56
CA LEU A 58 0.89 -13.46 -12.30
C LEU A 58 1.06 -13.39 -13.82
N ASP A 59 2.29 -13.38 -14.36
CA ASP A 59 2.58 -12.97 -15.76
C ASP A 59 2.02 -11.58 -16.11
N CYS A 60 1.68 -10.78 -15.09
CA CYS A 60 1.11 -9.44 -15.20
C CYS A 60 2.14 -8.46 -14.66
N SER A 61 3.26 -8.32 -15.37
CA SER A 61 4.32 -7.42 -14.94
C SER A 61 4.02 -6.00 -15.44
N ASP A 62 3.81 -5.10 -14.48
CA ASP A 62 4.11 -3.69 -14.65
C ASP A 62 5.61 -3.53 -14.36
N ASP A 63 6.44 -3.73 -15.38
CA ASP A 63 7.90 -3.66 -15.23
C ASP A 63 8.36 -2.28 -14.67
N ASP A 64 7.52 -1.26 -14.86
CA ASP A 64 7.75 0.11 -14.43
C ASP A 64 7.12 0.44 -13.06
N TYR A 65 6.40 -0.49 -12.42
CA TYR A 65 5.83 -0.23 -11.11
C TYR A 65 6.92 -0.02 -10.05
N VAL A 66 6.75 1.04 -9.27
CA VAL A 66 7.61 1.41 -8.14
C VAL A 66 6.72 1.69 -6.94
N LEU A 67 7.02 1.05 -5.80
CA LEU A 67 6.34 1.32 -4.53
C LEU A 67 6.36 2.82 -4.18
N GLY A 68 5.28 3.29 -3.57
CA GLY A 68 5.08 4.71 -3.28
C GLY A 68 4.44 5.50 -4.42
N LYS A 69 4.20 4.85 -5.57
CA LYS A 69 3.39 5.39 -6.66
C LYS A 69 2.11 4.57 -6.84
N SER A 70 1.04 5.27 -7.20
CA SER A 70 -0.23 4.66 -7.57
C SER A 70 -0.09 3.94 -8.92
N SER A 71 -0.67 2.73 -9.04
CA SER A 71 -0.75 2.01 -10.31
C SER A 71 -2.16 1.60 -10.62
N ARG A 72 -2.52 1.73 -11.90
CA ARG A 72 -3.82 1.32 -12.43
C ARG A 72 -4.03 -0.19 -12.40
N LEU A 73 -2.93 -0.95 -12.39
CA LEU A 73 -2.94 -2.41 -12.45
C LEU A 73 -3.22 -3.05 -11.09
N ILE A 74 -2.99 -2.33 -9.99
CA ILE A 74 -3.14 -2.87 -8.63
C ILE A 74 -4.29 -2.14 -7.94
N LYS A 75 -5.46 -2.77 -7.94
CA LYS A 75 -6.68 -2.24 -7.33
C LYS A 75 -6.83 -2.72 -5.90
N VAL A 76 -7.43 -1.89 -5.05
CA VAL A 76 -7.79 -2.25 -3.68
C VAL A 76 -9.30 -2.19 -3.54
N LYS A 77 -9.90 -3.22 -2.94
CA LYS A 77 -11.33 -3.26 -2.64
C LYS A 77 -11.57 -3.40 -1.15
N LEU A 78 -12.52 -2.64 -0.62
CA LEU A 78 -12.98 -2.81 0.75
C LEU A 78 -13.89 -4.04 0.84
N ARG A 79 -13.59 -4.97 1.74
CA ARG A 79 -14.29 -6.26 1.89
C ARG A 79 -15.68 -6.13 2.51
N SER A 80 -15.88 -5.09 3.31
CA SER A 80 -17.05 -4.99 4.16
C SER A 80 -18.31 -4.62 3.36
N ARG A 81 -19.43 -5.28 3.69
CA ARG A 81 -20.77 -4.83 3.28
C ARG A 81 -21.27 -3.64 4.09
N ARG A 82 -20.54 -3.26 5.14
CA ARG A 82 -20.76 -2.05 5.94
C ARG A 82 -19.69 -1.03 5.59
N LYS A 83 -19.84 0.18 6.10
CA LYS A 83 -18.76 1.17 6.00
C LYS A 83 -17.50 0.66 6.70
N THR A 84 -16.35 0.89 6.09
CA THR A 84 -15.02 0.51 6.57
C THR A 84 -14.33 1.74 7.11
N ALA A 85 -13.77 1.65 8.32
CA ALA A 85 -13.01 2.74 8.91
C ALA A 85 -11.74 3.02 8.09
N VAL A 86 -11.50 4.29 7.79
CA VAL A 86 -10.35 4.76 7.01
C VAL A 86 -9.75 6.01 7.63
N MET A 87 -8.49 6.27 7.31
CA MET A 87 -7.84 7.54 7.61
C MET A 87 -7.44 8.18 6.29
N ILE A 88 -7.94 9.38 6.00
CA ILE A 88 -7.70 10.07 4.74
C ILE A 88 -6.78 11.26 5.00
N ASN A 89 -5.76 11.43 4.16
CA ASN A 89 -4.86 12.56 4.24
C ASN A 89 -5.65 13.86 4.04
N ARG A 90 -5.38 14.89 4.85
CA ARG A 90 -6.02 16.19 4.74
C ARG A 90 -5.80 16.83 3.38
N GLU A 91 -4.59 16.70 2.83
CA GLU A 91 -4.18 17.32 1.58
C GLU A 91 -4.27 16.31 0.42
N LYS A 92 -4.70 16.78 -0.76
CA LYS A 92 -4.74 15.96 -1.97
C LYS A 92 -3.33 15.60 -2.41
N ARG A 93 -3.15 14.37 -2.93
CA ARG A 93 -1.90 13.86 -3.53
C ARG A 93 -0.69 13.76 -2.59
N GLU A 94 -0.82 14.15 -1.32
CA GLU A 94 0.24 14.06 -0.32
C GLU A 94 0.32 12.67 0.33
N SER A 95 1.54 12.11 0.44
CA SER A 95 1.83 10.83 1.13
C SER A 95 2.28 10.99 2.57
N ALA A 96 2.40 12.22 3.04
CA ALA A 96 2.77 12.56 4.40
C ALA A 96 1.86 13.67 4.92
N GLY A 97 1.94 13.96 6.22
CA GLY A 97 1.15 15.00 6.86
C GLY A 97 0.04 14.45 7.75
N TYR A 98 -1.04 15.21 7.87
CA TYR A 98 -2.14 14.91 8.79
C TYR A 98 -3.18 14.01 8.13
N TRP A 99 -3.51 12.90 8.79
CA TRP A 99 -4.49 11.91 8.34
C TRP A 99 -5.83 12.08 9.04
N ASP A 100 -6.34 13.31 9.03
CA ASP A 100 -7.48 13.72 9.86
C ASP A 100 -8.66 14.29 9.08
N HIS A 101 -8.72 14.08 7.76
CA HIS A 101 -9.85 14.49 6.93
C HIS A 101 -11.21 14.07 7.54
N PRO A 102 -12.27 14.90 7.47
CA PRO A 102 -13.54 14.65 8.18
C PRO A 102 -14.23 13.32 7.85
N VAL A 103 -14.04 12.79 6.63
CA VAL A 103 -14.56 11.48 6.23
C VAL A 103 -13.75 10.37 6.91
N LYS A 104 -14.42 9.56 7.74
CA LYS A 104 -13.79 8.49 8.56
C LYS A 104 -14.18 7.08 8.15
N GLU A 105 -15.20 6.93 7.31
CA GLU A 105 -15.65 5.62 6.85
C GLU A 105 -16.08 5.69 5.39
N LEU A 106 -15.78 4.63 4.63
CA LEU A 106 -16.13 4.49 3.22
C LEU A 106 -16.90 3.19 2.97
N ASP A 107 -17.79 3.19 1.99
CA ASP A 107 -18.43 1.98 1.50
C ASP A 107 -17.53 1.23 0.50
N SER A 108 -17.97 0.07 0.02
CA SER A 108 -17.22 -0.72 -0.96
C SER A 108 -17.34 -0.25 -2.41
N ASN A 109 -18.06 0.84 -2.68
CA ASN A 109 -18.23 1.39 -4.03
C ASN A 109 -17.08 2.32 -4.42
N VAL A 110 -16.21 2.69 -3.48
CA VAL A 110 -15.01 3.49 -3.75
C VAL A 110 -14.00 2.73 -4.62
N SER A 111 -13.41 3.41 -5.59
CA SER A 111 -12.35 2.88 -6.44
C SER A 111 -10.97 3.31 -5.93
N LEU A 112 -10.13 2.34 -5.57
CA LEU A 112 -8.83 2.57 -4.95
C LEU A 112 -7.71 1.95 -5.76
N GLN A 113 -6.58 2.66 -5.84
CA GLN A 113 -5.33 2.14 -6.40
C GLN A 113 -4.28 2.00 -5.30
N PHE A 114 -3.60 0.85 -5.28
CA PHE A 114 -2.56 0.55 -4.30
C PHE A 114 -1.32 1.44 -4.50
N ILE A 115 -0.73 1.90 -3.39
CA ILE A 115 0.50 2.70 -3.37
C ILE A 115 1.64 1.95 -2.67
N ASP A 116 1.42 1.52 -1.42
CA ASP A 116 2.41 0.83 -0.59
C ASP A 116 1.73 0.26 0.67
N LEU A 117 2.48 -0.51 1.46
CA LEU A 117 2.18 -0.73 2.87
C LEU A 117 2.77 0.42 3.71
N PHE A 118 1.99 0.93 4.65
CA PHE A 118 2.33 2.09 5.47
C PHE A 118 2.65 1.73 6.92
N ASP A 119 3.63 2.44 7.47
CA ASP A 119 3.97 2.45 8.88
C ASP A 119 4.14 3.89 9.37
N TRP A 120 3.64 4.18 10.58
CA TRP A 120 3.76 5.49 11.22
C TRP A 120 5.19 5.85 11.61
N ASN A 121 6.01 4.84 11.87
CA ASN A 121 7.41 4.99 12.21
C ASN A 121 8.28 4.15 11.26
N PRO A 122 8.57 4.66 10.04
CA PRO A 122 9.30 3.91 9.02
C PRO A 122 10.75 3.60 9.42
N TYR A 123 11.26 4.21 10.51
CA TYR A 123 12.60 4.01 11.04
C TYR A 123 12.63 3.16 12.33
N GLY A 124 11.46 2.79 12.84
CA GLY A 124 11.26 1.99 14.04
C GLY A 124 10.99 0.52 13.71
N PHE A 125 10.27 -0.15 14.61
CA PHE A 125 9.74 -1.48 14.32
C PHE A 125 8.61 -1.36 13.30
N LEU A 126 8.68 -2.12 12.20
CA LEU A 126 7.67 -2.12 11.15
C LEU A 126 6.63 -3.21 11.39
N ASP A 127 5.36 -2.80 11.35
CA ASP A 127 4.21 -3.69 11.44
C ASP A 127 3.53 -3.85 10.07
N MET A 128 3.53 -2.79 9.24
CA MET A 128 2.96 -2.76 7.89
C MET A 128 1.48 -3.19 7.86
N ASN A 129 0.69 -2.76 8.85
CA ASN A 129 -0.72 -3.15 8.98
C ASN A 129 -1.67 -2.32 8.10
N PHE A 130 -1.21 -1.18 7.58
CA PHE A 130 -2.04 -0.30 6.76
C PHE A 130 -1.66 -0.40 5.30
N VAL A 131 -2.68 -0.47 4.44
CA VAL A 131 -2.52 -0.28 3.00
C VAL A 131 -2.73 1.19 2.70
N MET A 132 -1.76 1.81 2.03
CA MET A 132 -1.91 3.13 1.47
C MET A 132 -2.46 3.02 0.05
N CYS A 133 -3.49 3.81 -0.22
CA CYS A 133 -4.14 3.85 -1.53
C CYS A 133 -4.34 5.29 -2.01
N GLU A 134 -4.49 5.49 -3.30
CA GLU A 134 -5.10 6.69 -3.89
C GLU A 134 -6.58 6.46 -4.13
N ILE A 135 -7.41 7.45 -3.78
CA ILE A 135 -8.84 7.45 -4.09
C ILE A 135 -9.00 7.96 -5.52
N ILE A 136 -9.46 7.08 -6.42
CA ILE A 136 -9.63 7.40 -7.84
C ILE A 136 -11.05 7.90 -8.13
N ASP A 137 -12.04 7.30 -7.51
CA ASP A 137 -13.46 7.62 -7.67
C ASP A 137 -14.20 7.28 -6.37
N SER A 138 -15.12 8.15 -5.96
CA SER A 138 -15.89 8.01 -4.73
C SER A 138 -17.31 8.56 -4.95
N PRO A 139 -18.25 7.75 -5.45
CA PRO A 139 -19.58 8.22 -5.86
C PRO A 139 -20.36 8.94 -4.75
N ASP A 140 -20.24 8.47 -3.52
CA ASP A 140 -20.93 9.03 -2.35
C ASP A 140 -20.26 10.30 -1.80
N CYS A 141 -18.98 10.53 -2.15
CA CYS A 141 -18.22 11.69 -1.69
C CYS A 141 -17.13 12.03 -2.73
N PRO A 142 -17.45 12.76 -3.82
CA PRO A 142 -16.46 13.06 -4.86
C PRO A 142 -15.31 13.96 -4.38
N ASP A 143 -15.51 14.73 -3.32
CA ASP A 143 -14.51 15.69 -2.81
C ASP A 143 -13.20 15.02 -2.37
N ILE A 144 -13.25 13.75 -1.95
CA ILE A 144 -12.06 12.99 -1.51
C ILE A 144 -11.27 12.34 -2.66
N GLU A 145 -11.70 12.51 -3.91
CA GLU A 145 -10.93 12.05 -5.07
C GLU A 145 -9.55 12.74 -5.14
N GLY A 146 -8.53 11.93 -5.43
CA GLY A 146 -7.13 12.32 -5.43
C GLY A 146 -6.49 12.44 -4.04
N HIS A 147 -7.24 12.19 -2.95
CA HIS A 147 -6.63 12.02 -1.63
C HIS A 147 -5.99 10.63 -1.50
N LYS A 148 -4.99 10.53 -0.63
CA LYS A 148 -4.50 9.23 -0.18
C LYS A 148 -5.28 8.79 1.05
N LEU A 149 -5.53 7.49 1.15
CA LEU A 149 -6.11 6.87 2.33
C LEU A 149 -5.21 5.79 2.92
N LEU A 150 -5.42 5.52 4.20
CA LEU A 150 -4.94 4.36 4.93
C LEU A 150 -6.14 3.54 5.37
N VAL A 151 -6.05 2.24 5.16
CA VAL A 151 -7.03 1.25 5.62
C VAL A 151 -6.29 0.04 6.16
N ASP A 152 -6.82 -0.57 7.21
CA ASP A 152 -6.22 -1.79 7.78
C ASP A 152 -6.27 -2.92 6.73
N LEU A 153 -5.14 -3.61 6.58
CA LEU A 153 -4.95 -4.69 5.61
C LEU A 153 -5.99 -5.81 5.76
N SER A 154 -6.52 -6.04 6.97
CA SER A 154 -7.55 -7.05 7.20
C SER A 154 -8.89 -6.74 6.52
N TYR A 155 -9.16 -5.47 6.23
CA TYR A 155 -10.42 -5.01 5.61
C TYR A 155 -10.37 -4.90 4.09
N VAL A 156 -9.27 -5.28 3.44
CA VAL A 156 -9.13 -5.15 2.00
C VAL A 156 -8.83 -6.46 1.28
N ASP A 157 -9.26 -6.51 0.03
CA ASP A 157 -8.67 -7.37 -0.98
C ASP A 157 -7.79 -6.53 -1.91
N VAL A 158 -6.66 -7.11 -2.32
CA VAL A 158 -5.75 -6.48 -3.29
C VAL A 158 -5.76 -7.33 -4.55
N LEU A 159 -6.00 -6.65 -5.66
CA LEU A 159 -6.35 -7.25 -6.94
C LEU A 159 -5.40 -6.74 -8.02
N VAL A 160 -4.86 -7.64 -8.83
CA VAL A 160 -4.05 -7.28 -10.00
C VAL A 160 -4.84 -7.54 -11.27
N GLU A 161 -4.82 -6.57 -12.18
CA GLU A 161 -5.42 -6.69 -13.50
C GLU A 161 -4.40 -7.17 -14.53
N CYS A 162 -4.75 -8.25 -15.20
CA CYS A 162 -3.92 -8.95 -16.15
C CYS A 162 -4.49 -8.79 -17.55
N SER A 163 -3.67 -8.26 -18.46
CA SER A 163 -3.97 -8.21 -19.89
C SER A 163 -3.32 -9.40 -20.56
N PHE A 164 -4.09 -10.46 -20.82
CA PHE A 164 -3.71 -11.57 -21.68
C PHE A 164 -4.01 -11.27 -23.15
#